data_AF-A0A084VMA7-F1
#
_entry.id   AF-A0A084VMA7-F1
#
_cell.length_a   1.000
_cell.length_b   1.000
_cell.length_c   1.000
_cell.angle_alpha   90.00
_cell.angle_beta   90.00
_cell.angle_gamma   90.00
#
_symmetry.space_group_name_H-M   'P 1'
#
loop_
_entity.id
_entity.type
_entity.pdbx_description
1 polymer ?
#
loop_
_entity_poly.entity_id
_entity_poly.type
_entity_poly.pdbx_seq_one_letter_code
_entity_poly.pdbx_strand_id
1 'polypeptide(L)'
;MAEAGFYWHGTEQEMDTAACFVCGKALDGWEETDDPWNEHRKHAPQCPFVKYGRPEASLTCEEMVNLMMSTLKMRLQNNHTTLKTNAKLYIEKKRKEMEKMLRTH
;
A
#
# COMPACT_ATOMS: atom_id res chain seq x y z
N MET A 1 -2.05 7.64 -16.30
CA MET A 1 -1.55 7.17 -14.99
C MET A 1 -1.83 8.17 -13.86
N ALA A 2 -1.38 9.43 -13.96
CA ALA A 2 -1.51 10.44 -12.90
C ALA A 2 -2.95 10.64 -12.38
N GLU A 3 -3.93 10.69 -13.28
CA GLU A 3 -5.34 10.84 -12.90
C GLU A 3 -5.87 9.69 -12.03
N ALA A 4 -5.35 8.47 -12.21
CA ALA A 4 -5.65 7.32 -11.37
C ALA A 4 -4.82 7.30 -10.07
N GLY A 5 -4.09 8.36 -9.79
CA GLY A 5 -3.34 8.58 -8.56
C GLY A 5 -1.92 8.04 -8.58
N PHE A 6 -1.40 7.61 -9.74
CA PHE A 6 -0.05 7.09 -9.85
C PHE A 6 0.98 8.20 -10.08
N TYR A 7 2.08 8.15 -9.32
CA TYR A 7 3.30 8.91 -9.56
C TYR A 7 4.44 7.94 -9.88
N TRP A 8 5.45 8.40 -10.61
CA TRP A 8 6.63 7.59 -10.91
C TRP A 8 7.36 7.21 -9.62
N HIS A 9 7.57 5.92 -9.42
CA HIS A 9 8.19 5.33 -8.24
C HIS A 9 9.27 4.31 -8.65
N GLY A 10 9.92 4.58 -9.77
CA GLY A 10 10.93 3.72 -10.34
C GLY A 10 12.34 3.96 -9.80
N THR A 11 13.23 3.07 -10.20
CA THR A 11 14.69 3.23 -10.13
C THR A 11 15.27 3.23 -11.53
N GLU A 12 16.59 3.36 -11.68
CA GLU A 12 17.24 3.19 -12.99
C GLU A 12 17.02 1.79 -13.59
N GLN A 13 16.82 0.77 -12.75
CA GLN A 13 16.57 -0.61 -13.16
C GLN A 13 15.07 -0.92 -13.35
N GLU A 14 14.20 -0.15 -12.71
CA GLU A 14 12.75 -0.33 -12.71
C GLU A 14 12.08 0.95 -13.19
N MET A 15 12.24 1.26 -14.48
CA MET A 15 11.90 2.57 -15.04
C MET A 15 10.39 2.85 -15.12
N ASP A 16 9.56 1.82 -15.13
CA ASP A 16 8.11 1.91 -15.33
C ASP A 16 7.30 1.74 -14.04
N THR A 17 7.96 1.48 -12.91
CA THR A 17 7.27 1.35 -11.62
C THR A 17 6.57 2.67 -11.26
N ALA A 18 5.27 2.57 -10.95
CA ALA A 18 4.45 3.68 -10.50
C ALA A 18 3.69 3.33 -9.23
N ALA A 19 3.57 4.27 -8.31
CA ALA A 19 2.91 4.06 -7.02
C ALA A 19 1.73 5.01 -6.80
N CYS A 20 0.70 4.53 -6.10
CA CYS A 20 -0.45 5.37 -5.75
C CYS A 20 -0.13 6.30 -4.56
N PHE A 21 -0.44 7.60 -4.67
CA PHE A 21 -0.23 8.57 -3.56
C PHE A 21 -1.09 8.31 -2.31
N VAL A 22 -2.21 7.59 -2.45
CA VAL A 22 -3.15 7.27 -1.36
C VAL A 22 -2.80 5.94 -0.71
N CYS A 23 -2.84 4.84 -1.46
CA CYS A 23 -2.64 3.50 -0.90
C CYS A 23 -1.19 3.01 -0.92
N GLY A 24 -0.30 3.67 -1.66
CA GLY A 24 1.11 3.26 -1.79
C GLY A 24 1.32 1.99 -2.60
N LYS A 25 0.28 1.43 -3.24
CA LYS A 25 0.42 0.27 -4.12
C LYS A 25 1.32 0.65 -5.29
N ALA A 26 2.49 0.02 -5.39
CA ALA A 26 3.37 0.07 -6.54
C ALA A 26 2.95 -1.01 -7.56
N LEU A 27 2.99 -0.64 -8.84
CA LEU A 27 2.75 -1.50 -10.00
C LEU A 27 3.83 -1.20 -11.05
N ASP A 28 4.31 -2.25 -11.68
CA ASP A 28 5.29 -2.30 -12.77
C ASP A 28 4.73 -3.13 -13.94
N GLY A 29 5.47 -3.17 -15.05
CA GLY A 29 5.09 -3.93 -16.26
C GLY A 29 3.95 -3.29 -17.06
N TRP A 30 3.92 -1.96 -17.16
CA TRP A 30 2.82 -1.24 -17.83
C TRP A 30 2.87 -1.39 -19.35
N GLU A 31 1.72 -1.74 -19.94
CA GLU A 31 1.52 -1.77 -21.39
C GLU A 31 0.74 -0.53 -21.87
N GLU A 32 0.91 -0.14 -23.13
CA GLU A 32 0.20 1.03 -23.71
C GLU A 32 -1.33 0.87 -23.68
N THR A 33 -1.82 -0.37 -23.63
CA THR A 33 -3.25 -0.71 -23.58
C THR A 33 -3.84 -0.71 -22.18
N ASP A 34 -3.02 -0.58 -21.13
CA ASP A 34 -3.50 -0.63 -19.75
C ASP A 34 -4.30 0.62 -19.39
N ASP A 35 -5.49 0.40 -18.82
CA ASP A 35 -6.23 1.47 -18.16
C ASP A 35 -5.79 1.59 -16.69
N PRO A 36 -5.19 2.73 -16.28
CA PRO A 36 -4.66 2.88 -14.93
C PRO A 36 -5.72 2.76 -13.83
N TRP A 37 -6.98 3.14 -14.09
CA TRP A 37 -8.04 3.00 -13.10
C TRP A 37 -8.44 1.54 -12.89
N ASN A 38 -8.51 0.76 -13.97
CA ASN A 38 -8.79 -0.66 -13.94
C ASN A 38 -7.69 -1.42 -13.21
N GLU A 39 -6.42 -1.15 -13.53
CA GLU A 39 -5.29 -1.77 -12.84
C GLU A 39 -5.25 -1.37 -11.36
N HIS A 40 -5.49 -0.11 -11.03
CA HIS A 40 -5.58 0.32 -9.62
C HIS A 40 -6.71 -0.40 -8.87
N ARG A 41 -7.89 -0.55 -9.49
CA ARG A 41 -9.05 -1.22 -8.88
C ARG A 41 -8.82 -2.72 -8.70
N LYS A 42 -8.18 -3.37 -9.68
CA LYS A 42 -7.82 -4.79 -9.67
C LYS A 42 -6.79 -5.10 -8.58
N HIS A 43 -5.75 -4.27 -8.47
CA HIS A 43 -4.61 -4.55 -7.59
C HIS A 43 -4.70 -3.93 -6.18
N ALA A 44 -5.55 -2.91 -5.98
CA ALA A 44 -5.81 -2.31 -4.68
C ALA A 44 -7.29 -1.88 -4.52
N PRO A 45 -8.25 -2.82 -4.53
CA PRO A 45 -9.69 -2.51 -4.46
C PRO A 45 -10.10 -1.79 -3.17
N GLN A 46 -9.28 -1.86 -2.12
CA GLN A 46 -9.54 -1.19 -0.85
C GLN A 46 -8.98 0.23 -0.76
N CYS A 47 -8.28 0.71 -1.78
CA CYS A 47 -7.76 2.07 -1.82
C CYS A 47 -8.91 3.08 -1.70
N PRO A 48 -8.88 4.03 -0.74
CA PRO A 48 -9.90 5.07 -0.61
C PRO A 48 -10.10 5.90 -1.89
N PHE A 49 -9.05 6.14 -2.66
CA PHE A 49 -9.13 6.90 -3.92
C PHE A 49 -9.87 6.13 -5.03
N VAL A 50 -9.61 4.82 -5.14
CA VAL A 50 -10.31 3.93 -6.09
C VAL A 50 -11.82 3.93 -5.85
N LYS A 51 -12.26 4.07 -4.60
CA LYS A 51 -13.69 4.13 -4.24
C LYS A 51 -14.39 5.36 -4.80
N TYR A 52 -13.67 6.48 -5.00
CA TYR A 52 -14.20 7.64 -5.72
C TYR A 52 -14.20 7.42 -7.24
N GLY A 53 -13.16 6.75 -7.76
CA GLY A 53 -13.10 6.33 -9.16
C GLY A 53 -13.01 7.48 -10.17
N ARG A 54 -12.56 8.66 -9.74
CA ARG A 54 -12.40 9.86 -10.56
C ARG A 54 -11.19 10.70 -10.11
N PRO A 55 -10.63 11.56 -10.98
CA PRO A 55 -9.43 12.33 -10.67
C PRO A 55 -9.60 13.25 -9.47
N GLU A 56 -8.51 13.52 -8.74
CA GLU A 56 -8.50 14.39 -7.56
C GLU A 56 -9.05 15.80 -7.86
N ALA A 57 -8.76 16.35 -9.04
CA ALA A 57 -9.27 17.65 -9.49
C ALA A 57 -10.81 17.73 -9.60
N SER A 58 -11.51 16.58 -9.60
CA SER A 58 -12.98 16.51 -9.63
C SER A 58 -13.62 16.32 -8.26
N LEU A 59 -12.81 16.25 -7.18
CA LEU A 59 -13.30 16.11 -5.82
C LEU A 59 -13.68 17.47 -5.24
N THR A 60 -14.75 17.50 -4.45
CA THR A 60 -15.06 18.66 -3.60
C THR A 60 -14.08 18.76 -2.43
N CYS A 61 -14.02 19.92 -1.76
CA CYS A 61 -13.22 20.08 -0.54
C CYS A 61 -13.60 19.06 0.55
N GLU A 62 -14.88 18.75 0.72
CA GLU A 62 -15.34 17.75 1.70
C GLU A 62 -14.85 16.34 1.34
N GLU A 63 -14.99 15.95 0.08
CA GLU A 63 -14.52 14.64 -0.41
C GLU A 63 -13.00 14.51 -0.27
N MET A 64 -12.27 15.58 -0.55
CA MET A 64 -10.81 15.63 -0.36
C MET A 64 -10.43 15.46 1.11
N VAL A 65 -11.11 16.15 2.04
CA VAL A 65 -10.89 15.96 3.48
C VAL A 65 -11.21 14.53 3.90
N ASN A 66 -12.32 13.96 3.44
CA ASN A 66 -12.69 12.57 3.72
C ASN A 66 -11.66 11.56 3.18
N LEU A 67 -11.10 11.84 1.99
CA LEU A 67 -10.03 11.05 1.39
C LEU A 67 -8.76 11.12 2.24
N MET A 68 -8.35 12.32 2.68
CA MET A 68 -7.18 12.50 3.56
C MET A 68 -7.37 11.76 4.89
N MET A 69 -8.53 11.90 5.54
CA MET A 69 -8.83 11.21 6.80
C MET A 69 -8.83 9.69 6.64
N SER A 70 -9.41 9.18 5.55
CA SER A 70 -9.39 7.74 5.22
C SER A 70 -7.97 7.24 4.97
N THR A 71 -7.13 8.05 4.31
CA THR A 71 -5.72 7.74 4.04
C THR A 71 -4.92 7.63 5.34
N LEU A 72 -5.07 8.58 6.25
CA LEU A 72 -4.42 8.56 7.57
C LEU A 72 -4.85 7.34 8.38
N LYS A 73 -6.16 7.06 8.43
CA LYS A 73 -6.70 5.89 9.12
C LYS A 73 -6.11 4.58 8.58
N MET A 74 -6.07 4.43 7.25
CA MET A 74 -5.50 3.25 6.59
C MET A 74 -4.01 3.09 6.93
N ARG A 75 -3.21 4.17 6.88
CA ARG A 75 -1.78 4.13 7.23
C ARG A 75 -1.55 3.74 8.69
N LEU A 76 -2.33 4.28 9.62
CA LEU A 76 -2.26 3.91 11.04
C LEU A 76 -2.59 2.43 11.25
N GLN A 77 -3.64 1.92 10.59
CA GLN A 77 -4.01 0.51 10.66
C GLN A 77 -2.93 -0.41 10.09
N ASN A 78 -2.33 -0.05 8.95
CA ASN A 78 -1.21 -0.79 8.37
C ASN A 78 0.00 -0.81 9.30
N ASN A 79 0.40 0.34 9.83
CA ASN A 79 1.51 0.45 10.77
C ASN A 79 1.28 -0.39 12.03
N HIS A 80 0.10 -0.29 12.63
CA HIS A 80 -0.28 -1.08 13.79
C HIS A 80 -0.21 -2.59 13.49
N THR A 81 -0.70 -3.01 12.33
CA THR A 81 -0.68 -4.42 11.89
C THR A 81 0.73 -4.93 11.69
N THR A 82 1.59 -4.16 11.03
CA THR A 82 3.01 -4.48 10.82
C THR A 82 3.75 -4.61 12.15
N LEU A 83 3.59 -3.63 13.06
CA LEU A 83 4.20 -3.66 14.39
C LEU A 83 3.75 -4.90 15.19
N LYS A 84 2.45 -5.18 15.18
CA LYS A 84 1.87 -6.35 15.86
C LYS A 84 2.43 -7.67 15.30
N THR A 85 2.54 -7.79 13.98
CA THR A 85 3.09 -8.98 13.31
C THR A 85 4.58 -9.16 13.63
N ASN A 86 5.36 -8.08 13.53
CA ASN A 86 6.80 -8.12 13.83
C ASN A 86 7.06 -8.51 15.29
N ALA A 87 6.29 -7.96 16.24
CA ALA A 87 6.39 -8.34 17.65
C ALA A 87 6.11 -9.83 17.86
N LYS A 88 5.05 -10.37 17.22
CA LYS A 88 4.73 -11.81 17.29
C LYS A 88 5.86 -12.68 16.73
N LEU A 89 6.40 -12.32 15.56
CA LEU A 89 7.51 -13.06 14.93
C LEU A 89 8.77 -13.04 15.81
N TYR A 90 9.06 -11.91 16.44
CA TYR A 90 10.18 -11.79 17.37
C TYR A 90 10.03 -12.70 18.59
N ILE A 91 8.85 -12.69 19.23
CA ILE A 91 8.55 -13.56 20.39
C ILE A 91 8.68 -15.04 19.99
N GLU A 92 8.11 -15.43 18.85
CA GLU A 92 8.18 -16.81 18.36
C GLU A 92 9.62 -17.25 18.07
N LYS A 93 10.41 -16.39 17.44
CA LYS A 93 11.84 -16.63 17.20
C LYS A 93 12.58 -16.87 18.52
N LYS A 94 12.35 -16.01 19.52
CA LYS A 94 13.00 -16.13 20.84
C LYS A 94 12.56 -17.39 21.59
N ARG A 95 11.30 -17.80 21.48
CA ARG A 95 10.81 -19.07 22.01
C ARG A 95 11.58 -20.25 21.41
N LYS A 96 11.70 -20.32 20.08
CA LYS A 96 12.43 -21.39 19.38
C LYS A 96 13.92 -21.45 19.74
N GLU A 97 14.56 -20.29 19.88
CA GLU A 97 15.96 -20.20 20.33
C GLU A 97 16.11 -20.78 21.74
N MET A 98 15.21 -20.43 22.66
CA MET A 98 15.20 -20.94 24.03
C MET A 98 14.99 -22.46 24.10
N GLU A 99 14.02 -22.98 23.37
CA GLU A 99 13.77 -24.43 23.31
C GLU A 99 14.97 -25.21 22.74
N LYS A 100 15.70 -24.63 21.78
CA LYS A 100 16.91 -25.26 21.23
C LYS A 100 18.00 -25.36 22.30
N MET A 101 18.21 -24.31 23.08
CA MET A 101 19.19 -24.32 24.19
C MET A 101 18.84 -25.34 25.27
N LEU A 102 17.55 -25.52 25.57
CA LEU A 102 17.09 -26.51 26.54
C LEU A 102 17.26 -27.96 26.07
N ARG A 103 17.31 -28.23 24.76
CA ARG A 103 17.50 -29.58 24.20
C ARG A 103 18.97 -29.99 24.04
N THR A 104 19.90 -29.05 24.21
CA THR A 104 21.35 -29.28 24.09
C THR A 104 22.05 -29.59 25.42
N HIS A 105 21.28 -29.66 26.52
CA HIS A 105 21.69 -30.11 27.85
C HIS A 105 20.84 -31.31 28.26
#